data_AF-A0A7S6N4D6-F1
#
_entry.id   AF-A0A7S6N4D6-F1
#
_cell.length_a   1.000
_cell.length_b   1.000
_cell.length_c   1.000
_cell.angle_alpha   90.00
_cell.angle_beta   90.00
_cell.angle_gamma   90.00
#
_symmetry.space_group_name_H-M   'P 1'
#
loop_
_entity.id
_entity.type
_entity.pdbx_description
1 polymer ?
#
loop_
_entity_poly.entity_id
_entity_poly.type
_entity_poly.pdbx_seq_one_letter_code
_entity_poly.pdbx_strand_id
1 'polypeptide(L)'
;MAKNTRITLRTARDIDGRIERVIRGLGNPEPPLRLEDVRDLLKLDREFYRADDPTLLREVVSRIRVATIQVAQRPMLLLDAIKKWSLQALYVPDRKRILLDGSLPEKKHRWSEAHEVGHSLIPWHDDVMHGDNRHTLLPHCQAEIEAEANYAAGRLLFLRDRFGEEARSLQPTIETIQSLNGKFGNTISSTLWRFVETLGESQPMVAMISGHPHITRRLSDFDPFHPCRHCIQSPAFDTRFGKVDEVTLFQAVERYCTAKMGGPLGSAEVVLQDDNGDAHVFLFESFFIRYKPPAVGEALTLGIYLRPVASVIALSG
;
A
#
# COMPACT_ATOMS: atom_id res chain seq x y z
N MET A 1 -2.88 -12.20 3.70
CA MET A 1 -2.41 -11.02 4.46
C MET A 1 -1.36 -10.29 3.62
N ALA A 2 -1.52 -8.99 3.39
CA ALA A 2 -0.51 -8.19 2.68
C ALA A 2 0.44 -7.56 3.71
N LYS A 3 1.52 -8.27 4.06
CA LYS A 3 2.73 -7.64 4.62
C LYS A 3 3.43 -6.90 3.48
N ASN A 4 4.12 -5.81 3.79
CA ASN A 4 4.95 -5.13 2.79
C ASN A 4 6.06 -6.09 2.32
N THR A 5 6.02 -6.46 1.04
CA THR A 5 7.10 -7.23 0.43
C THR A 5 8.27 -6.30 0.19
N ARG A 6 9.42 -6.58 0.81
CA ARG A 6 10.62 -5.75 0.66
C ARG A 6 11.34 -6.12 -0.62
N ILE A 7 11.63 -5.10 -1.43
CA ILE A 7 12.55 -5.21 -2.56
C ILE A 7 14.00 -5.06 -2.08
N THR A 8 14.95 -5.60 -2.83
CA THR A 8 16.36 -5.49 -2.46
C THR A 8 16.84 -4.03 -2.48
N LEU A 9 17.84 -3.68 -1.67
CA LEU A 9 18.42 -2.33 -1.66
C LEU A 9 18.97 -1.91 -3.03
N ARG A 10 19.50 -2.86 -3.81
CA ARG A 10 19.99 -2.60 -5.16
C ARG A 10 18.85 -2.24 -6.09
N THR A 11 17.81 -3.08 -6.14
CA THR A 11 16.59 -2.83 -6.92
C THR A 11 15.96 -1.48 -6.55
N ALA A 12 15.83 -1.21 -5.25
CA ALA A 12 15.28 0.06 -4.76
C ALA A 12 16.03 1.28 -5.28
N ARG A 13 17.37 1.25 -5.25
CA ARG A 13 18.22 2.33 -5.79
C ARG A 13 18.06 2.51 -7.30
N ASP A 14 17.98 1.41 -8.04
CA ASP A 14 17.81 1.45 -9.50
C ASP A 14 16.44 2.02 -9.90
N ILE A 15 15.38 1.65 -9.18
CA ILE A 15 14.03 2.24 -9.34
C ILE A 15 14.07 3.72 -8.96
N ASP A 16 14.70 4.07 -7.85
CA ASP A 16 14.81 5.46 -7.38
C ASP A 16 15.47 6.38 -8.40
N GLY A 17 16.57 5.96 -9.01
CA GLY A 17 17.25 6.73 -10.05
C GLY A 17 16.39 6.91 -11.32
N ARG A 18 15.38 6.07 -11.54
CA ARG A 18 14.39 6.25 -12.62
C ARG A 18 13.34 7.26 -12.23
N ILE A 19 12.77 7.12 -11.03
CA ILE A 19 11.79 8.07 -10.51
C ILE A 19 12.39 9.48 -10.40
N GLU A 20 13.65 9.60 -9.98
CA GLU A 20 14.37 10.88 -9.94
C GLU A 20 14.40 11.57 -11.30
N ARG A 21 14.71 10.82 -12.37
CA ARG A 21 14.77 11.37 -13.72
C ARG A 21 13.41 11.87 -14.19
N VAL A 22 12.33 11.18 -13.82
CA VAL A 22 10.96 11.63 -14.09
C VAL A 22 10.66 12.92 -13.34
N ILE A 23 10.85 12.94 -12.01
CA ILE A 23 10.58 14.13 -11.18
C ILE A 23 11.39 15.34 -11.65
N ARG A 24 12.67 15.15 -11.98
CA ARG A 24 13.53 16.20 -12.53
C ARG A 24 13.08 16.65 -13.92
N GLY A 25 12.66 15.72 -14.77
CA GLY A 25 12.10 16.02 -16.10
C GLY A 25 10.83 16.85 -16.04
N LEU A 26 10.07 16.75 -14.95
CA LEU A 26 8.90 17.59 -14.65
C LEU A 26 9.26 18.93 -14.00
N GLY A 27 10.55 19.23 -13.80
CA GLY A 27 11.01 20.46 -13.15
C GLY A 27 10.91 20.47 -11.63
N ASN A 28 10.95 19.29 -10.98
CA ASN A 28 10.82 19.13 -9.52
C ASN A 28 9.53 19.78 -8.95
N PRO A 29 8.34 19.27 -9.35
CA PRO A 29 7.08 19.86 -8.95
C PRO A 29 6.84 19.80 -7.44
N GLU A 30 6.08 20.75 -6.90
CA GLU A 30 5.52 20.65 -5.55
C GLU A 30 4.33 19.67 -5.54
N PRO A 31 4.01 19.05 -4.38
CA PRO A 31 2.85 18.18 -4.25
C PRO A 31 1.53 18.98 -4.37
N PRO A 32 0.44 18.35 -4.86
CA PRO A 32 0.37 16.96 -5.33
C PRO A 32 0.91 16.79 -6.76
N LEU A 33 1.60 15.68 -7.01
CA LEU A 33 2.09 15.34 -8.35
C LEU A 33 0.92 15.19 -9.34
N ARG A 34 1.00 15.84 -10.49
CA ARG A 34 0.04 15.71 -11.60
C ARG A 34 0.46 14.55 -12.49
N LEU A 35 -0.35 13.48 -12.52
CA LEU A 35 -0.01 12.28 -13.31
C LEU A 35 -0.15 12.53 -14.80
N GLU A 36 -0.95 13.51 -15.22
CA GLU A 36 -0.99 13.99 -16.60
C GLU A 36 0.37 14.46 -17.10
N ASP A 37 1.10 15.24 -16.30
CA ASP A 37 2.40 15.75 -16.70
C ASP A 37 3.41 14.58 -16.77
N VAL A 38 3.29 13.58 -15.89
CA VAL A 38 4.07 12.32 -15.94
C VAL A 38 3.80 11.58 -17.25
N ARG A 39 2.53 11.41 -17.63
CA ARG A 39 2.13 10.72 -18.86
C ARG A 39 2.67 11.44 -20.09
N ASP A 40 2.55 12.76 -20.15
CA ASP A 40 3.04 13.57 -21.26
C ASP A 40 4.57 13.44 -21.40
N LEU A 41 5.31 13.51 -20.28
CA LEU A 41 6.77 13.34 -20.27
C LEU A 41 7.20 11.96 -20.76
N LEU A 42 6.49 10.91 -20.33
CA LEU A 42 6.80 9.51 -20.67
C LEU A 42 6.19 9.05 -22.00
N LYS A 43 5.35 9.89 -22.62
CA LYS A 43 4.53 9.57 -23.80
C LYS A 43 3.66 8.34 -23.56
N LEU A 44 2.96 8.34 -22.43
CA LEU A 44 2.04 7.29 -22.03
C LEU A 44 0.60 7.72 -22.31
N ASP A 45 -0.17 6.86 -22.97
CA ASP A 45 -1.61 7.02 -23.13
C ASP A 45 -2.35 6.43 -21.93
N ARG A 46 -3.55 6.94 -21.64
CA ARG A 46 -4.45 6.36 -20.63
C ARG A 46 -5.86 6.21 -21.19
N GLU A 47 -6.41 5.01 -21.06
CA GLU A 47 -7.80 4.72 -21.39
C GLU A 47 -8.49 4.01 -20.22
N PHE A 48 -9.81 4.18 -20.14
CA PHE A 48 -10.64 3.47 -19.18
C PHE A 48 -11.35 2.32 -19.87
N TYR A 49 -11.34 1.14 -19.28
CA TYR A 49 -12.25 0.06 -19.65
C TYR A 49 -13.30 -0.12 -18.57
N ARG A 50 -14.40 -0.77 -18.93
CA ARG A 50 -15.39 -1.27 -17.97
C ARG A 50 -15.74 -2.69 -18.34
N ALA A 51 -16.13 -3.50 -17.37
CA ALA A 51 -16.53 -4.89 -17.59
C ALA A 51 -17.77 -5.04 -18.52
N ASP A 52 -18.50 -3.96 -18.76
CA ASP A 52 -19.63 -3.86 -19.69
C ASP A 52 -19.26 -3.29 -21.08
N ASP A 53 -18.00 -2.90 -21.33
CA ASP A 53 -17.50 -2.45 -22.64
C ASP A 53 -16.69 -3.56 -23.36
N PRO A 54 -17.29 -4.27 -24.32
CA PRO A 54 -16.66 -5.44 -24.95
C PRO A 54 -15.46 -5.10 -25.85
N THR A 55 -15.25 -3.84 -26.23
CA THR A 55 -14.24 -3.44 -27.22
C THR A 55 -12.85 -3.44 -26.61
N LEU A 56 -12.69 -2.71 -25.50
CA LEU A 56 -11.44 -2.63 -24.75
C LEU A 56 -11.18 -3.90 -23.93
N LEU A 57 -12.23 -4.59 -23.45
CA LEU A 57 -12.08 -5.87 -22.78
C LEU A 57 -11.45 -6.93 -23.67
N ARG A 58 -11.79 -6.99 -24.97
CA ARG A 58 -11.13 -7.93 -25.89
C ARG A 58 -9.64 -7.65 -26.03
N GLU A 59 -9.24 -6.38 -26.03
CA GLU A 59 -7.84 -5.98 -26.07
C GLU A 59 -7.11 -6.42 -24.78
N VAL A 60 -7.63 -6.03 -23.61
CA VAL A 60 -7.12 -6.44 -22.28
C VAL A 60 -6.96 -7.96 -22.20
N VAL A 61 -8.01 -8.69 -22.56
CA VAL A 61 -8.04 -10.15 -22.52
C VAL A 61 -7.03 -10.79 -23.47
N SER A 62 -6.88 -10.26 -24.68
CA SER A 62 -5.91 -10.81 -25.64
C SER A 62 -4.48 -10.67 -25.13
N ARG A 63 -4.18 -9.61 -24.35
CA ARG A 63 -2.86 -9.38 -23.76
C ARG A 63 -2.60 -10.25 -22.53
N ILE A 64 -3.60 -10.42 -21.64
CA ILE A 64 -3.52 -11.38 -20.53
C ILE A 64 -3.27 -12.81 -21.04
N ARG A 65 -3.88 -13.19 -22.18
CA ARG A 65 -3.64 -14.50 -22.83
C ARG A 65 -2.20 -14.71 -23.29
N VAL A 66 -1.50 -13.64 -23.70
CA VAL A 66 -0.07 -13.72 -24.04
C VAL A 66 0.76 -13.88 -22.77
N ALA A 67 0.38 -13.20 -21.68
CA ALA A 67 1.18 -13.10 -20.47
C ALA A 67 1.09 -14.25 -19.47
N THR A 68 0.04 -15.08 -19.45
CA THR A 68 -0.02 -16.09 -18.38
C THR A 68 -0.77 -17.38 -18.66
N ILE A 69 -1.76 -17.45 -19.58
CA ILE A 69 -2.50 -18.70 -19.80
C ILE A 69 -3.04 -18.79 -21.24
N GLN A 70 -2.70 -19.87 -21.96
CA GLN A 70 -3.41 -20.31 -23.17
C GLN A 70 -4.82 -20.82 -22.81
N VAL A 71 -5.74 -19.95 -22.38
CA VAL A 71 -7.15 -20.33 -22.19
C VAL A 71 -7.85 -20.30 -23.54
N ALA A 72 -8.30 -21.48 -23.96
CA ALA A 72 -9.11 -21.69 -25.15
C ALA A 72 -10.27 -20.69 -25.27
N GLN A 73 -10.57 -20.32 -26.52
CA GLN A 73 -11.44 -19.25 -26.97
C GLN A 73 -12.89 -19.32 -26.42
N ARG A 74 -13.17 -18.83 -25.21
CA ARG A 74 -14.54 -18.64 -24.71
C ARG A 74 -14.73 -17.27 -24.03
N PRO A 75 -15.47 -16.32 -24.63
CA PRO A 75 -15.66 -14.96 -24.11
C PRO A 75 -16.22 -14.86 -22.68
N MET A 76 -17.10 -15.78 -22.26
CA MET A 76 -17.65 -15.78 -20.89
C MET A 76 -16.59 -16.09 -19.83
N LEU A 77 -15.68 -17.04 -20.10
CA LEU A 77 -14.57 -17.37 -19.18
C LEU A 77 -13.53 -16.24 -19.05
N LEU A 78 -13.54 -15.27 -19.97
CA LEU A 78 -12.61 -14.14 -20.00
C LEU A 78 -13.11 -12.96 -19.14
N LEU A 79 -14.42 -12.70 -19.14
CA LEU A 79 -15.06 -11.82 -18.17
C LEU A 79 -14.90 -12.38 -16.75
N ASP A 80 -15.06 -13.70 -16.61
CA ASP A 80 -14.81 -14.38 -15.34
C ASP A 80 -13.33 -14.29 -14.96
N ALA A 81 -12.38 -14.36 -15.91
CA ALA A 81 -10.96 -14.15 -15.61
C ALA A 81 -10.67 -12.71 -15.16
N ILE A 82 -11.17 -11.67 -15.83
CA ILE A 82 -10.98 -10.27 -15.40
C ILE A 82 -11.59 -10.04 -14.01
N LYS A 83 -12.80 -10.55 -13.76
CA LYS A 83 -13.45 -10.47 -12.43
C LYS A 83 -12.71 -11.29 -11.38
N LYS A 84 -12.30 -12.51 -11.71
CA LYS A 84 -11.58 -13.44 -10.82
C LYS A 84 -10.18 -12.95 -10.48
N TRP A 85 -9.54 -12.21 -11.39
CA TRP A 85 -8.20 -11.65 -11.21
C TRP A 85 -8.26 -10.24 -10.65
N SER A 86 -9.46 -9.65 -10.52
CA SER A 86 -9.67 -8.30 -9.98
C SER A 86 -8.74 -7.27 -10.61
N LEU A 87 -8.55 -7.36 -11.94
CA LEU A 87 -7.63 -6.48 -12.65
C LEU A 87 -8.14 -5.04 -12.52
N GLN A 88 -7.41 -4.20 -11.80
CA GLN A 88 -7.77 -2.80 -11.55
C GLN A 88 -7.13 -1.88 -12.59
N ALA A 89 -5.98 -2.28 -13.13
CA ALA A 89 -5.24 -1.60 -14.16
C ALA A 89 -4.31 -2.56 -14.92
N LEU A 90 -3.80 -2.12 -16.07
CA LEU A 90 -2.82 -2.84 -16.88
C LEU A 90 -2.00 -1.89 -17.77
N TYR A 91 -0.69 -2.05 -17.76
CA TYR A 91 0.22 -1.45 -18.74
C TYR A 91 0.38 -2.32 -19.99
N VAL A 92 0.29 -1.70 -21.17
CA VAL A 92 0.49 -2.32 -22.49
C VAL A 92 1.73 -1.69 -23.17
N PRO A 93 2.90 -2.35 -23.16
CA PRO A 93 4.16 -1.78 -23.62
C PRO A 93 4.17 -1.33 -25.09
N ASP A 94 3.70 -2.19 -26.00
CA ASP A 94 3.66 -1.94 -27.46
C ASP A 94 3.04 -0.58 -27.84
N ARG A 95 2.04 -0.15 -27.06
CA ARG A 95 1.26 1.07 -27.29
C ARG A 95 1.57 2.15 -26.27
N LYS A 96 2.48 1.91 -25.33
CA LYS A 96 2.74 2.79 -24.19
C LYS A 96 1.44 3.21 -23.49
N ARG A 97 0.52 2.27 -23.27
CA ARG A 97 -0.84 2.57 -22.84
C ARG A 97 -1.15 1.99 -21.48
N ILE A 98 -1.78 2.77 -20.63
CA ILE A 98 -2.32 2.37 -19.33
C ILE A 98 -3.83 2.19 -19.48
N LEU A 99 -4.34 1.01 -19.14
CA LEU A 99 -5.75 0.69 -19.11
C LEU A 99 -6.21 0.66 -17.65
N LEU A 100 -7.18 1.50 -17.27
CA LEU A 100 -7.72 1.54 -15.92
C LEU A 100 -9.18 1.04 -15.88
N ASP A 101 -9.56 0.32 -14.84
CA ASP A 101 -10.97 0.01 -14.59
C ASP A 101 -11.71 1.28 -14.17
N GLY A 102 -12.55 1.82 -15.07
CA GLY A 102 -13.32 3.05 -14.83
C GLY A 102 -14.44 2.91 -13.81
N SER A 103 -14.69 1.71 -13.27
CA SER A 103 -15.63 1.49 -12.16
C SER A 103 -15.03 1.79 -10.79
N LEU A 104 -13.70 1.95 -10.70
CA LEU A 104 -13.02 2.23 -9.45
C LEU A 104 -13.27 3.69 -8.98
N PRO A 105 -13.23 3.94 -7.65
CA PRO A 105 -13.19 5.30 -7.15
C PRO A 105 -11.97 6.06 -7.67
N GLU A 106 -12.14 7.34 -8.00
CA GLU A 106 -11.09 8.19 -8.59
C GLU A 106 -9.77 8.18 -7.81
N LYS A 107 -9.82 8.19 -6.48
CA LYS A 107 -8.60 8.11 -5.65
C LYS A 107 -7.84 6.79 -5.80
N LYS A 108 -8.51 5.70 -6.19
CA LYS A 108 -7.86 4.43 -6.53
C LYS A 108 -7.21 4.50 -7.91
N HIS A 109 -7.80 5.20 -8.89
CA HIS A 109 -7.18 5.41 -10.20
C HIS A 109 -5.79 6.00 -10.08
N ARG A 110 -5.59 6.97 -9.17
CA ARG A 110 -4.28 7.61 -8.96
C ARG A 110 -3.19 6.61 -8.56
N TRP A 111 -3.49 5.70 -7.63
CA TRP A 111 -2.52 4.68 -7.22
C TRP A 111 -2.30 3.65 -8.32
N SER A 112 -3.38 3.12 -8.90
CA SER A 112 -3.31 2.14 -9.98
C SER A 112 -2.53 2.67 -11.18
N GLU A 113 -2.77 3.92 -11.58
CA GLU A 113 -2.04 4.54 -12.69
C GLU A 113 -0.55 4.70 -12.37
N ALA A 114 -0.20 5.16 -11.17
CA ALA A 114 1.21 5.28 -10.78
C ALA A 114 1.93 3.92 -10.70
N HIS A 115 1.19 2.86 -10.35
CA HIS A 115 1.67 1.48 -10.39
C HIS A 115 1.98 1.05 -11.82
N GLU A 116 1.08 1.30 -12.78
CA GLU A 116 1.32 1.01 -14.20
C GLU A 116 2.46 1.88 -14.80
N VAL A 117 2.59 3.13 -14.36
CA VAL A 117 3.78 3.95 -14.68
C VAL A 117 5.05 3.26 -14.17
N GLY A 118 5.01 2.66 -12.97
CA GLY A 118 6.09 1.85 -12.43
C GLY A 118 6.51 0.73 -13.38
N HIS A 119 5.57 -0.07 -13.88
CA HIS A 119 5.87 -1.09 -14.90
C HIS A 119 6.52 -0.52 -16.16
N SER A 120 6.06 0.64 -16.63
CA SER A 120 6.65 1.29 -17.82
C SER A 120 8.09 1.78 -17.64
N LEU A 121 8.51 2.06 -16.40
CA LEU A 121 9.82 2.64 -16.10
C LEU A 121 10.90 1.60 -15.85
N ILE A 122 10.50 0.39 -15.46
CA ILE A 122 11.38 -0.68 -14.99
C ILE A 122 11.68 -1.63 -16.18
N PRO A 123 12.90 -1.60 -16.76
CA PRO A 123 13.15 -2.31 -18.02
C PRO A 123 13.08 -3.82 -17.90
N TRP A 124 13.38 -4.38 -16.72
CA TRP A 124 13.26 -5.82 -16.50
C TRP A 124 11.81 -6.26 -16.26
N HIS A 125 10.84 -5.35 -16.27
CA HIS A 125 9.42 -5.69 -16.39
C HIS A 125 9.01 -5.89 -17.86
N ASP A 126 9.81 -5.45 -18.83
CA ASP A 126 9.41 -5.39 -20.25
C ASP A 126 9.03 -6.78 -20.80
N ASP A 127 9.89 -7.79 -20.63
CA ASP A 127 9.63 -9.15 -21.09
C ASP A 127 8.34 -9.73 -20.47
N VAL A 128 8.12 -9.45 -19.19
CA VAL A 128 6.93 -9.92 -18.44
C VAL A 128 5.66 -9.22 -18.93
N MET A 129 5.73 -7.92 -19.21
CA MET A 129 4.61 -7.16 -19.74
C MET A 129 4.30 -7.49 -21.21
N HIS A 130 5.28 -7.96 -21.98
CA HIS A 130 5.08 -8.53 -23.32
C HIS A 130 4.57 -9.97 -23.29
N GLY A 131 4.53 -10.58 -22.10
CA GLY A 131 4.05 -11.93 -21.87
C GLY A 131 5.03 -13.03 -22.24
N ASP A 132 6.33 -12.74 -22.25
CA ASP A 132 7.33 -13.80 -22.18
C ASP A 132 7.19 -14.51 -20.82
N ASN A 133 7.01 -15.82 -20.89
CA ASN A 133 6.74 -16.73 -19.79
C ASN A 133 7.95 -17.62 -19.46
N ARG A 134 9.12 -17.37 -20.05
CA ARG A 134 10.36 -18.12 -19.76
C ARG A 134 10.86 -17.97 -18.33
N HIS A 135 10.48 -16.90 -17.63
CA HIS A 135 10.87 -16.62 -16.23
C HIS A 135 9.68 -16.38 -15.28
N THR A 136 8.45 -16.37 -15.78
CA THR A 136 7.30 -15.67 -15.17
C THR A 136 6.23 -16.61 -14.60
N LEU A 137 6.46 -17.93 -14.64
CA LEU A 137 5.48 -18.94 -14.22
C LEU A 137 5.50 -19.27 -12.73
N LEU A 138 6.42 -18.70 -11.95
CA LEU A 138 6.53 -18.97 -10.52
C LEU A 138 5.93 -17.81 -9.71
N PRO A 139 4.95 -18.05 -8.82
CA PRO A 139 4.24 -17.01 -8.06
C PRO A 139 5.12 -16.00 -7.32
N HIS A 140 6.32 -16.41 -6.87
CA HIS A 140 7.27 -15.50 -6.22
C HIS A 140 7.81 -14.39 -7.14
N CYS A 141 8.12 -14.69 -8.42
CA CYS A 141 8.59 -13.70 -9.38
C CYS A 141 7.51 -12.65 -9.67
N GLN A 142 6.25 -13.09 -9.73
CA GLN A 142 5.13 -12.16 -9.89
C GLN A 142 5.01 -11.24 -8.66
N ALA A 143 5.12 -11.79 -7.44
CA ALA A 143 5.07 -10.98 -6.23
C ALA A 143 6.21 -9.95 -6.15
N GLU A 144 7.42 -10.27 -6.64
CA GLU A 144 8.54 -9.33 -6.72
C GLU A 144 8.26 -8.18 -7.69
N ILE A 145 7.80 -8.49 -8.90
CA ILE A 145 7.45 -7.49 -9.92
C ILE A 145 6.37 -6.53 -9.43
N GLU A 146 5.32 -7.06 -8.80
CA GLU A 146 4.24 -6.27 -8.20
C GLU A 146 4.74 -5.40 -7.04
N ALA A 147 5.66 -5.92 -6.21
CA ALA A 147 6.27 -5.16 -5.13
C ALA A 147 7.13 -4.00 -5.65
N GLU A 148 7.88 -4.22 -6.73
CA GLU A 148 8.70 -3.21 -7.40
C GLU A 148 7.85 -2.10 -8.04
N ALA A 149 6.77 -2.45 -8.73
CA ALA A 149 5.82 -1.48 -9.28
C ALA A 149 5.12 -0.66 -8.18
N ASN A 150 4.72 -1.30 -7.07
CA ASN A 150 4.19 -0.60 -5.89
C ASN A 150 5.22 0.33 -5.24
N TYR A 151 6.50 -0.08 -5.17
CA TYR A 151 7.58 0.76 -4.68
C TYR A 151 7.76 1.99 -5.59
N ALA A 152 7.83 1.79 -6.91
CA ALA A 152 7.92 2.85 -7.90
C ALA A 152 6.75 3.85 -7.79
N ALA A 153 5.52 3.34 -7.71
CA ALA A 153 4.31 4.16 -7.55
C ALA A 153 4.38 5.04 -6.31
N GLY A 154 4.81 4.46 -5.17
CA GLY A 154 4.94 5.21 -3.94
C GLY A 154 6.07 6.24 -3.99
N ARG A 155 7.23 5.91 -4.57
CA ARG A 155 8.31 6.89 -4.74
C ARG A 155 7.91 8.03 -5.68
N LEU A 156 7.10 7.75 -6.70
CA LEU A 156 6.55 8.76 -7.61
C LEU A 156 5.52 9.67 -6.92
N LEU A 157 4.45 9.09 -6.38
CA LEU A 157 3.31 9.82 -5.81
C LEU A 157 3.65 10.63 -4.55
N PHE A 158 4.73 10.27 -3.87
CA PHE A 158 5.22 10.96 -2.67
C PHE A 158 6.50 11.77 -2.96
N LEU A 159 6.84 12.00 -4.23
CA LEU A 159 7.96 12.85 -4.64
C LEU A 159 9.28 12.46 -3.95
N ARG A 160 9.52 11.15 -3.85
CA ARG A 160 10.70 10.54 -3.21
C ARG A 160 10.96 11.10 -1.81
N ASP A 161 12.08 11.80 -1.65
CA ASP A 161 12.61 12.21 -0.35
C ASP A 161 11.87 13.42 0.20
N ARG A 162 11.18 14.19 -0.65
CA ARG A 162 10.36 15.34 -0.25
C ARG A 162 9.33 14.97 0.81
N PHE A 163 8.63 13.85 0.64
CA PHE A 163 7.69 13.35 1.66
C PHE A 163 8.40 12.98 2.95
N GLY A 164 9.54 12.29 2.87
CA GLY A 164 10.31 11.86 4.04
C GLY A 164 10.88 13.03 4.84
N GLU A 165 11.40 14.05 4.16
CA GLU A 165 11.88 15.30 4.77
C GLU A 165 10.76 16.00 5.54
N GLU A 166 9.60 16.16 4.91
CA GLU A 166 8.45 16.80 5.54
C GLU A 166 7.90 15.98 6.69
N ALA A 167 7.70 14.68 6.49
CA ALA A 167 7.18 13.79 7.52
C ALA A 167 8.09 13.72 8.76
N ARG A 168 9.42 13.74 8.60
CA ARG A 168 10.37 13.81 9.72
C ARG A 168 10.34 15.14 10.47
N SER A 169 9.86 16.20 9.84
CA SER A 169 9.72 17.52 10.49
C SER A 169 8.47 17.63 11.37
N LEU A 170 7.58 16.63 11.32
CA LEU A 170 6.30 16.61 12.02
C LEU A 170 6.28 15.54 13.12
N GLN A 171 5.42 15.74 14.11
CA GLN A 171 5.16 14.70 15.11
C GLN A 171 4.41 13.53 14.45
N PRO A 172 4.77 12.28 14.73
CA PRO A 172 4.16 11.15 14.07
C PRO A 172 2.81 10.81 14.72
N THR A 173 1.74 11.45 14.26
CA THR A 173 0.36 11.26 14.74
C THR A 173 -0.57 10.98 13.57
N ILE A 174 -1.78 10.45 13.84
CA ILE A 174 -2.78 10.29 12.77
C ILE A 174 -3.15 11.64 12.14
N GLU A 175 -3.15 12.73 12.92
CA GLU A 175 -3.38 14.08 12.40
C GLU A 175 -2.32 14.48 11.36
N THR A 176 -1.05 14.18 11.62
CA THR A 176 0.03 14.37 10.65
C THR A 176 -0.20 13.55 9.38
N ILE A 177 -0.66 12.29 9.49
CA ILE A 177 -1.03 11.47 8.33
C ILE A 177 -2.16 12.12 7.53
N GLN A 178 -3.17 12.68 8.19
CA GLN A 178 -4.28 13.37 7.53
C GLN A 178 -3.82 14.62 6.79
N SER A 179 -2.96 15.42 7.41
CA SER A 179 -2.35 16.62 6.80
C SER A 179 -1.52 16.26 5.55
N LEU A 180 -0.62 15.28 5.67
CA LEU A 180 0.22 14.82 4.56
C LEU A 180 -0.61 14.21 3.42
N ASN A 181 -1.67 13.47 3.74
CA ASN A 181 -2.63 12.97 2.75
C ASN A 181 -3.24 14.11 1.94
N GLY A 182 -3.73 15.16 2.62
CA GLY A 182 -4.29 16.34 1.96
C GLY A 182 -3.27 17.03 1.06
N LYS A 183 -2.04 17.21 1.53
CA LYS A 183 -0.97 17.88 0.78
C LYS A 183 -0.52 17.11 -0.46
N PHE A 184 -0.28 15.80 -0.33
CA PHE A 184 0.21 14.96 -1.43
C PHE A 184 -0.91 14.42 -2.34
N GLY A 185 -2.18 14.59 -1.97
CA GLY A 185 -3.34 14.20 -2.76
C GLY A 185 -3.52 12.69 -2.92
N ASN A 186 -2.91 11.90 -2.04
CA ASN A 186 -2.96 10.44 -2.09
C ASN A 186 -4.10 9.90 -1.21
N THR A 187 -4.30 8.58 -1.15
CA THR A 187 -5.23 8.03 -0.16
C THR A 187 -4.62 8.10 1.23
N ILE A 188 -5.45 8.20 2.26
CA ILE A 188 -4.97 8.15 3.64
C ILE A 188 -4.32 6.80 3.97
N SER A 189 -4.83 5.71 3.42
CA SER A 189 -4.28 4.37 3.55
C SER A 189 -2.86 4.28 2.98
N SER A 190 -2.65 4.78 1.75
CA SER A 190 -1.31 4.80 1.13
C SER A 190 -0.37 5.80 1.80
N THR A 191 -0.90 6.90 2.36
CA THR A 191 -0.12 7.87 3.13
C THR A 191 0.38 7.27 4.44
N LEU A 192 -0.50 6.59 5.19
CA LEU A 192 -0.13 5.86 6.40
C LEU A 192 0.95 4.81 6.12
N TRP A 193 0.78 4.05 5.03
CA TRP A 193 1.74 3.06 4.58
C TRP A 193 3.11 3.68 4.29
N ARG A 194 3.15 4.71 3.45
CA ARG A 194 4.39 5.39 3.09
C ARG A 194 5.06 6.03 4.32
N PHE A 195 4.28 6.56 5.25
CA PHE A 195 4.80 7.16 6.48
C PHE A 195 5.55 6.15 7.34
N VAL A 196 4.94 4.98 7.60
CA VAL A 196 5.57 3.91 8.39
C VAL A 196 6.83 3.37 7.70
N GLU A 197 6.80 3.19 6.38
CA GLU A 197 7.98 2.73 5.64
C GLU A 197 9.13 3.75 5.63
N THR A 198 8.82 5.04 5.56
CA THR A 198 9.84 6.09 5.38
C THR A 198 10.48 6.51 6.69
N LEU A 199 9.71 6.60 7.78
CA LEU A 199 10.22 7.04 9.08
C LEU A 199 10.73 5.87 9.92
N GLY A 200 10.17 4.68 9.71
CA GLY A 200 10.46 3.54 10.56
C GLY A 200 11.72 2.75 10.18
N GLU A 201 12.63 3.33 9.39
CA GLU A 201 13.99 2.78 9.20
C GLU A 201 14.78 2.78 10.52
N SER A 202 14.61 3.81 11.34
CA SER A 202 15.37 4.00 12.60
C SER A 202 14.51 3.91 13.87
N GLN A 203 13.20 4.08 13.75
CA GLN A 203 12.26 4.01 14.87
C GLN A 203 11.25 2.88 14.63
N PRO A 204 11.08 1.92 15.55
CA PRO A 204 10.05 0.90 15.37
C PRO A 204 8.64 1.51 15.32
N MET A 205 7.97 1.30 14.20
CA MET A 205 6.61 1.75 13.93
C MET A 205 5.78 0.62 13.30
N VAL A 206 4.49 0.60 13.62
CA VAL A 206 3.52 -0.32 13.04
C VAL A 206 2.23 0.43 12.72
N ALA A 207 1.53 0.04 11.67
CA ALA A 207 0.21 0.55 11.37
C ALA A 207 -0.75 -0.57 10.96
N MET A 208 -2.03 -0.34 11.18
CA MET A 208 -3.09 -1.27 10.78
C MET A 208 -4.20 -0.54 10.04
N ILE A 209 -4.75 -1.22 9.04
CA ILE A 209 -5.98 -0.85 8.37
C ILE A 209 -6.94 -2.02 8.54
N SER A 210 -8.01 -1.81 9.30
CA SER A 210 -8.95 -2.86 9.69
C SER A 210 -10.40 -2.41 9.53
N GLY A 211 -11.33 -3.35 9.74
CA GLY A 211 -12.70 -2.99 10.11
C GLY A 211 -12.75 -2.28 11.47
N HIS A 212 -13.96 -1.98 11.95
CA HIS A 212 -14.11 -1.29 13.23
C HIS A 212 -13.64 -2.19 14.41
N PRO A 213 -12.69 -1.75 15.26
CA PRO A 213 -12.14 -2.58 16.33
C PRO A 213 -13.13 -2.86 17.47
N HIS A 214 -13.98 -1.89 17.83
CA HIS A 214 -15.00 -2.11 18.87
C HIS A 214 -16.01 -3.21 18.49
N ILE A 215 -16.22 -4.18 19.37
CA ILE A 215 -17.01 -5.40 19.13
C ILE A 215 -18.44 -5.11 18.64
N THR A 216 -19.10 -4.09 19.18
CA THR A 216 -20.50 -3.75 18.80
C THR A 216 -20.65 -3.10 17.43
N ARG A 217 -19.54 -2.83 16.73
CA ARG A 217 -19.51 -2.17 15.42
C ARG A 217 -18.89 -3.02 14.31
N ARG A 218 -18.44 -4.23 14.65
CA ARG A 218 -17.87 -5.16 13.66
C ARG A 218 -18.97 -5.59 12.69
N LEU A 219 -18.58 -5.72 11.42
CA LEU A 219 -19.44 -6.29 10.40
C LEU A 219 -19.55 -7.81 10.61
N SER A 220 -20.61 -8.41 10.05
CA SER A 220 -20.89 -9.84 10.19
C SER A 220 -19.84 -10.75 9.55
N ASP A 221 -19.05 -10.22 8.63
CA ASP A 221 -17.94 -10.89 7.93
C ASP A 221 -16.58 -10.69 8.61
N PHE A 222 -16.56 -10.13 9.83
CA PHE A 222 -15.33 -9.99 10.61
C PHE A 222 -14.70 -11.36 10.91
N ASP A 223 -13.43 -11.52 10.51
CA ASP A 223 -12.60 -12.69 10.81
C ASP A 223 -11.62 -12.37 11.95
N PRO A 224 -11.74 -13.00 13.13
CA PRO A 224 -10.82 -12.76 14.24
C PRO A 224 -9.39 -13.27 13.99
N PHE A 225 -9.19 -14.19 13.04
CA PHE A 225 -7.86 -14.70 12.68
C PHE A 225 -7.16 -13.81 11.64
N HIS A 226 -7.94 -13.01 10.91
CA HIS A 226 -7.47 -12.02 9.93
C HIS A 226 -8.17 -10.67 10.12
N PRO A 227 -8.00 -10.01 11.28
CA PRO A 227 -8.79 -8.84 11.66
C PRO A 227 -8.43 -7.57 10.87
N CYS A 228 -7.25 -7.57 10.25
CA CYS A 228 -6.69 -6.44 9.53
C CYS A 228 -6.72 -6.72 8.02
N ARG A 229 -7.12 -5.73 7.24
CA ARG A 229 -6.90 -5.75 5.79
C ARG A 229 -5.40 -5.62 5.49
N HIS A 230 -4.74 -4.73 6.22
CA HIS A 230 -3.30 -4.47 6.12
C HIS A 230 -2.69 -4.31 7.50
N CYS A 231 -1.55 -4.97 7.72
CA CYS A 231 -0.67 -4.76 8.86
C CYS A 231 0.71 -4.36 8.34
N ILE A 232 1.07 -3.10 8.53
CA ILE A 232 2.22 -2.46 7.91
C ILE A 232 3.30 -2.33 8.98
N GLN A 233 4.43 -3.01 8.77
CA GLN A 233 5.55 -3.01 9.70
C GLN A 233 6.71 -2.21 9.09
N SER A 234 7.23 -1.27 9.86
CA SER A 234 8.46 -0.59 9.49
C SER A 234 9.67 -1.53 9.51
N PRO A 235 10.78 -1.20 8.82
CA PRO A 235 12.02 -1.96 8.90
C PRO A 235 12.52 -2.22 10.31
N ALA A 236 12.55 -1.20 11.17
CA ALA A 236 12.98 -1.34 12.56
C ALA A 236 12.00 -2.16 13.40
N PHE A 237 10.69 -2.08 13.12
CA PHE A 237 9.70 -2.90 13.83
C PHE A 237 9.85 -4.36 13.47
N ASP A 238 9.88 -4.69 12.18
CA ASP A 238 10.01 -6.08 11.72
C ASP A 238 11.32 -6.74 12.16
N THR A 239 12.41 -5.98 12.26
CA THR A 239 13.71 -6.50 12.75
C THR A 239 13.70 -6.85 14.24
N ARG A 240 12.90 -6.14 15.04
CA ARG A 240 12.93 -6.23 16.50
C ARG A 240 11.71 -6.92 17.10
N PHE A 241 10.57 -6.81 16.44
CA PHE A 241 9.24 -7.28 16.88
C PHE A 241 8.62 -8.18 15.80
N GLY A 242 9.44 -8.88 15.01
CA GLY A 242 8.99 -9.68 13.86
C GLY A 242 8.04 -10.82 14.23
N LYS A 243 8.07 -11.28 15.49
CA LYS A 243 7.16 -12.28 16.05
C LYS A 243 5.80 -11.73 16.48
N VAL A 244 5.63 -10.41 16.56
CA VAL A 244 4.34 -9.79 16.91
C VAL A 244 3.41 -9.84 15.69
N ASP A 245 2.31 -10.59 15.82
CA ASP A 245 1.32 -10.77 14.75
C ASP A 245 0.19 -9.73 14.77
N GLU A 246 -0.59 -9.70 13.69
CA GLU A 246 -1.70 -8.75 13.53
C GLU A 246 -2.83 -8.97 14.54
N VAL A 247 -3.03 -10.21 14.99
CA VAL A 247 -4.08 -10.56 15.96
C VAL A 247 -3.73 -9.96 17.32
N THR A 248 -2.48 -10.10 17.76
CA THR A 248 -1.95 -9.52 19.00
C THR A 248 -2.07 -7.99 18.98
N LEU A 249 -1.68 -7.36 17.87
CA LEU A 249 -1.80 -5.91 17.69
C LEU A 249 -3.27 -5.46 17.71
N PHE A 250 -4.15 -6.16 16.99
CA PHE A 250 -5.57 -5.82 16.95
C PHE A 250 -6.22 -5.96 18.32
N GLN A 251 -5.93 -7.03 19.08
CA GLN A 251 -6.41 -7.20 20.45
C GLN A 251 -5.97 -6.07 21.38
N ALA A 252 -4.77 -5.52 21.20
CA ALA A 252 -4.34 -4.35 21.97
C ALA A 252 -5.19 -3.11 21.62
N VAL A 253 -5.55 -2.94 20.35
CA VAL A 253 -6.36 -1.82 19.85
C VAL A 253 -7.81 -1.89 20.27
N GLU A 254 -8.38 -3.10 20.30
CA GLU A 254 -9.73 -3.36 20.79
C GLU A 254 -9.96 -2.85 22.22
N ARG A 255 -8.92 -2.87 23.07
CA ARG A 255 -9.01 -2.52 24.49
C ARG A 255 -9.28 -1.04 24.76
N TYR A 256 -8.85 -0.15 23.87
CA TYR A 256 -9.00 1.30 24.08
C TYR A 256 -9.96 1.97 23.09
N CYS A 257 -10.30 1.33 21.98
CA CYS A 257 -11.14 1.95 20.95
C CYS A 257 -12.60 2.09 21.40
N THR A 258 -13.16 3.29 21.26
CA THR A 258 -14.59 3.56 21.48
C THR A 258 -15.47 3.07 20.32
N ALA A 259 -16.79 3.03 20.49
CA ALA A 259 -17.76 2.63 19.47
C ALA A 259 -18.15 3.76 18.48
N LYS A 260 -17.33 4.83 18.39
CA LYS A 260 -17.58 5.99 17.52
C LYS A 260 -17.42 5.61 16.05
N MET A 261 -18.39 5.96 15.22
CA MET A 261 -18.38 5.60 13.80
C MET A 261 -17.82 6.71 12.90
N GLY A 262 -16.82 7.43 13.39
CA GLY A 262 -16.17 8.54 12.70
C GLY A 262 -15.29 9.34 13.64
N GLY A 263 -14.10 9.73 13.17
CA GLY A 263 -13.15 10.50 13.97
C GLY A 263 -12.25 9.63 14.85
N PRO A 264 -11.58 10.22 15.85
CA PRO A 264 -10.71 9.49 16.77
C PRO A 264 -11.48 8.42 17.55
N LEU A 265 -10.94 7.20 17.56
CA LEU A 265 -11.45 6.06 18.32
C LEU A 265 -10.85 6.00 19.72
N GLY A 266 -9.61 6.47 19.88
CA GLY A 266 -8.88 6.53 21.15
C GLY A 266 -7.36 6.45 20.95
N SER A 267 -6.62 6.56 22.04
CA SER A 267 -5.18 6.32 22.08
C SER A 267 -4.79 5.67 23.42
N ALA A 268 -3.70 4.91 23.44
CA ALA A 268 -3.19 4.26 24.63
C ALA A 268 -1.69 3.93 24.52
N GLU A 269 -1.00 3.87 25.66
CA GLU A 269 0.28 3.18 25.73
C GLU A 269 0.04 1.66 25.73
N VAL A 270 0.68 0.96 24.80
CA VAL A 270 0.60 -0.49 24.62
C VAL A 270 1.98 -1.08 24.86
N VAL A 271 2.04 -2.14 25.66
CA VAL A 271 3.28 -2.90 25.87
C VAL A 271 3.34 -4.05 24.87
N LEU A 272 4.39 -4.07 24.06
CA LEU A 272 4.73 -5.16 23.14
C LEU A 272 6.02 -5.83 23.60
N GLN A 273 6.12 -7.14 23.44
CA GLN A 273 7.37 -7.87 23.62
C GLN A 273 8.15 -7.89 22.32
N ASP A 274 9.45 -7.61 22.38
CA ASP A 274 10.34 -7.80 21.26
C ASP A 274 10.69 -9.29 21.05
N ASP A 275 11.44 -9.59 20.00
CA ASP A 275 11.76 -10.96 19.62
C ASP A 275 12.67 -11.67 20.63
N ASN A 276 13.29 -10.93 21.56
CA ASN A 276 14.08 -11.42 22.68
C ASN A 276 13.24 -11.60 23.96
N GLY A 277 11.99 -11.15 23.97
CA GLY A 277 11.08 -11.20 25.10
C GLY A 277 11.10 -9.95 25.99
N ASP A 278 11.88 -8.93 25.63
CA ASP A 278 11.93 -7.68 26.39
C ASP A 278 10.67 -6.83 26.15
N ALA A 279 10.16 -6.21 27.21
CA ALA A 279 8.94 -5.42 27.14
C ALA A 279 9.22 -3.97 26.71
N HIS A 280 8.42 -3.46 25.77
CA HIS A 280 8.57 -2.13 25.19
C HIS A 280 7.24 -1.40 25.12
N VAL A 281 7.27 -0.09 25.41
CA VAL A 281 6.10 0.78 25.36
C VAL A 281 5.99 1.43 23.98
N PHE A 282 4.81 1.33 23.40
CA PHE A 282 4.39 1.99 22.18
C PHE A 282 3.22 2.94 22.46
N LEU A 283 3.15 4.08 21.81
CA LEU A 283 1.94 4.89 21.74
C LEU A 283 1.11 4.46 20.54
N PHE A 284 -0.13 4.03 20.78
CA PHE A 284 -1.09 3.71 19.74
C PHE A 284 -2.16 4.80 19.64
N GLU A 285 -2.48 5.21 18.42
CA GLU A 285 -3.61 6.09 18.08
C GLU A 285 -4.49 5.40 17.04
N SER A 286 -5.82 5.48 17.19
CA SER A 286 -6.76 4.97 16.18
C SER A 286 -7.80 5.99 15.75
N PHE A 287 -8.16 5.96 14.47
CA PHE A 287 -9.13 6.85 13.85
C PHE A 287 -10.01 6.10 12.86
N PHE A 288 -11.32 6.33 12.91
CA PHE A 288 -12.28 5.71 12.02
C PHE A 288 -12.68 6.64 10.89
N ILE A 289 -12.49 6.17 9.65
CA ILE A 289 -12.96 6.84 8.45
C ILE A 289 -14.26 6.18 8.02
N ARG A 290 -15.30 7.00 7.95
CA ARG A 290 -16.57 6.57 7.37
C ARG A 290 -16.58 6.87 5.87
N TYR A 291 -16.90 5.87 5.05
CA TYR A 291 -17.20 6.05 3.64
C TYR A 291 -18.70 6.28 3.42
N LYS A 292 -19.13 6.35 2.15
CA LYS A 292 -20.55 6.53 1.84
C LYS A 292 -21.40 5.36 2.42
N PRO A 293 -22.65 5.61 2.83
CA PRO A 293 -23.56 4.60 3.41
C PRO A 293 -23.71 3.34 2.53
N PRO A 294 -24.06 2.17 3.12
CA PRO A 294 -24.50 1.93 4.48
C PRO A 294 -23.35 1.44 5.38
N ALA A 295 -22.83 2.31 6.24
CA ALA A 295 -21.88 1.97 7.32
C ALA A 295 -20.55 1.28 6.92
N VAL A 296 -20.09 1.43 5.68
CA VAL A 296 -18.75 0.98 5.30
C VAL A 296 -17.71 2.00 5.76
N GLY A 297 -16.68 1.53 6.45
CA GLY A 297 -15.60 2.37 6.96
C GLY A 297 -14.38 1.54 7.31
N GLU A 298 -13.24 2.21 7.45
CA GLU A 298 -11.98 1.60 7.84
C GLU A 298 -11.45 2.29 9.11
N ALA A 299 -10.93 1.50 10.04
CA ALA A 299 -10.13 2.01 11.14
C ALA A 299 -8.66 2.06 10.70
N LEU A 300 -8.05 3.22 10.90
CA LEU A 300 -6.61 3.40 10.80
C LEU A 300 -6.03 3.38 12.20
N THR A 301 -4.92 2.66 12.38
CA THR A 301 -4.16 2.69 13.62
C THR A 301 -2.69 2.91 13.33
N LEU A 302 -2.04 3.75 14.13
CA LEU A 302 -0.60 4.01 14.13
C LEU A 302 -0.04 3.71 15.51
N GLY A 303 0.99 2.86 15.58
CA GLY A 303 1.73 2.49 16.78
C GLY A 303 3.19 2.89 16.66
N ILE A 304 3.71 3.61 17.67
CA ILE A 304 5.05 4.21 17.63
C ILE A 304 5.81 3.87 18.89
N TYR A 305 7.03 3.36 18.73
CA TYR A 305 7.91 3.04 19.85
C TYR A 305 8.26 4.28 20.66
N LEU A 306 8.11 4.18 21.98
CA LEU A 306 8.51 5.20 22.93
C LEU A 306 9.80 4.81 23.67
N ARG A 307 9.79 3.66 24.37
CA ARG A 307 10.84 3.31 25.34
C ARG A 307 10.80 1.83 25.75
N PRO A 308 11.89 1.26 26.28
CA PRO A 308 11.81 0.00 27.02
C PRO A 308 11.02 0.17 28.33
N VAL A 309 10.36 -0.90 28.77
CA VAL A 309 9.83 -1.00 30.12
C VAL A 309 11.00 -1.20 31.08
N ALA A 310 11.08 -0.40 32.14
CA ALA A 310 12.14 -0.54 33.12
C ALA A 310 12.00 -1.87 33.87
N SER A 311 13.01 -2.75 33.74
CA SER A 311 13.08 -3.97 34.53
C SER A 311 13.37 -3.60 35.99
N VAL A 312 12.39 -3.80 36.87
CA VAL A 312 12.64 -3.75 38.32
C VAL A 312 13.38 -5.03 38.68
N ILE A 313 14.71 -4.97 38.75
CA ILE A 313 15.50 -6.04 39.35
C ILE A 313 15.24 -5.98 40.85
N ALA A 314 14.39 -6.88 41.34
CA ALA A 314 14.33 -7.14 42.77
C ALA A 314 15.68 -7.74 43.19
N LEU A 315 16.50 -6.94 43.86
CA LEU A 315 17.64 -7.46 44.61
C LEU A 315 17.06 -8.30 45.75
N SER A 316 16.93 -9.61 45.53
CA SER A 316 16.78 -10.58 46.61
C SER A 316 18.06 -10.53 47.44
N GLY A 317 17.96 -9.97 48.65
CA GLY A 317 19.02 -9.94 49.66
C GLY A 317 19.22 -11.28 50.35
#